data_AF-A0A2D0KWY8-F1
#
_entry.id   AF-A0A2D0KWY8-F1
#
_cell.length_a   1.000
_cell.length_b   1.000
_cell.length_c   1.000
_cell.angle_alpha   90.00
_cell.angle_beta   90.00
_cell.angle_gamma   90.00
#
_symmetry.space_group_name_H-M   'P 1'
#
loop_
_entity.id
_entity.type
_entity.pdbx_description
1 polymer ?
#
loop_
_entity_poly.entity_id
_entity_poly.type
_entity_poly.pdbx_seq_one_letter_code
_entity_poly.pdbx_strand_id
1 'polypeptide(L)'
;MITNSPHLTQIIASAWGNPADITDAIWQAGYRKPERGEKELAELIIDVMNGVPDGVPYSARPKNLNDILSTELNNIIFDAAWSDKATPAGVAKVILVNGYTREKK
;
A
#
# COMPACT_ATOMS: atom_id res chain seq x y z
N MET A 1 -20.64 -1.34 6.24
CA MET A 1 -19.72 -2.24 6.98
C MET A 1 -18.63 -2.67 6.03
N ILE A 2 -17.37 -2.29 6.26
CA ILE A 2 -16.24 -2.84 5.53
C ILE A 2 -16.01 -4.24 6.11
N THR A 3 -16.41 -5.26 5.37
CA THR A 3 -16.32 -6.66 5.77
C THR A 3 -14.90 -7.16 5.54
N ASN A 4 -14.37 -7.91 6.51
CA ASN A 4 -13.11 -8.65 6.36
C ASN A 4 -13.09 -9.37 4.99
N SER A 5 -11.99 -9.24 4.23
CA SER A 5 -11.82 -9.95 2.96
C SER A 5 -10.94 -11.18 3.18
N PRO A 6 -11.48 -12.42 3.19
CA PRO A 6 -10.68 -13.63 3.41
C PRO A 6 -9.56 -13.78 2.37
N HIS A 7 -9.85 -13.39 1.13
CA HIS A 7 -8.87 -13.38 0.04
C HIS A 7 -7.69 -12.44 0.32
N LEU A 8 -7.96 -11.19 0.73
CA LEU A 8 -6.89 -10.23 1.07
C LEU A 8 -6.07 -10.73 2.27
N THR A 9 -6.74 -11.26 3.29
CA THR A 9 -6.07 -11.85 4.46
C THR A 9 -5.13 -12.99 4.05
N GLN A 10 -5.54 -13.85 3.12
CA GLN A 10 -4.71 -14.94 2.64
C GLN A 10 -3.48 -14.44 1.88
N ILE A 11 -3.64 -13.45 1.00
CA ILE A 11 -2.51 -12.81 0.29
C ILE A 11 -1.49 -12.27 1.30
N ILE A 12 -1.96 -11.52 2.29
CA ILE A 12 -1.10 -10.92 3.32
C ILE A 12 -0.40 -12.01 4.15
N ALA A 13 -1.12 -13.07 4.53
CA ALA A 13 -0.55 -14.17 5.30
C ALA A 13 0.54 -14.91 4.51
N SER A 14 0.37 -15.09 3.20
CA SER A 14 1.36 -15.74 2.34
C SER A 14 2.63 -14.91 2.13
N ALA A 15 2.55 -13.59 2.20
CA ALA A 15 3.68 -12.67 2.06
C ALA A 15 4.17 -12.09 3.39
N TRP A 16 3.75 -12.67 4.53
CA TRP A 16 3.98 -12.09 5.85
C TRP A 16 5.46 -11.96 6.21
N GLY A 17 5.80 -10.91 6.96
CA GLY A 17 7.15 -10.65 7.47
C GLY A 17 7.69 -9.30 7.01
N ASN A 18 7.87 -9.11 5.70
CA ASN A 18 8.37 -7.87 5.13
C ASN A 18 7.23 -7.02 4.54
N PRO A 19 7.01 -5.78 5.00
CA PRO A 19 5.99 -4.89 4.45
C PRO A 19 6.07 -4.68 2.93
N ALA A 20 7.28 -4.67 2.36
CA ALA A 20 7.46 -4.55 0.92
C ALA A 20 6.87 -5.76 0.16
N ASP A 21 7.14 -6.98 0.65
CA ASP A 21 6.63 -8.21 0.04
C ASP A 21 5.09 -8.29 0.13
N ILE A 22 4.52 -7.84 1.26
CA ILE A 22 3.06 -7.71 1.42
C ILE A 22 2.49 -6.70 0.43
N THR A 23 3.16 -5.56 0.25
CA THR A 23 2.76 -4.51 -0.70
C THR A 23 2.71 -5.07 -2.12
N ASP A 24 3.78 -5.73 -2.55
CA ASP A 24 3.86 -6.32 -3.89
C ASP A 24 2.76 -7.35 -4.12
N ALA A 25 2.52 -8.24 -3.14
CA ALA A 25 1.49 -9.27 -3.26
C ALA A 25 0.08 -8.67 -3.41
N ILE A 26 -0.25 -7.64 -2.63
CA ILE A 26 -1.52 -6.91 -2.73
C ILE A 26 -1.63 -6.16 -4.05
N TRP A 27 -0.54 -5.51 -4.46
CA TRP A 27 -0.47 -4.74 -5.69
C TRP A 27 -0.70 -5.63 -6.92
N GLN A 28 -0.07 -6.81 -6.96
CA GLN A 28 -0.26 -7.81 -8.01
C GLN A 28 -1.64 -8.47 -7.99
N ALA A 29 -2.27 -8.57 -6.81
CA ALA A 29 -3.64 -9.04 -6.69
C ALA A 29 -4.70 -8.03 -7.17
N GLY A 30 -4.29 -6.82 -7.58
CA GLY A 30 -5.14 -5.80 -8.18
C GLY A 30 -5.91 -4.95 -7.18
N TYR A 31 -5.46 -4.85 -5.92
CA TYR A 31 -6.06 -3.94 -4.96
C TYR A 31 -5.57 -2.51 -5.19
N ARG A 32 -6.48 -1.58 -5.44
CA ARG A 32 -6.20 -0.16 -5.68
C ARG A 32 -7.23 0.71 -4.95
N LYS A 33 -6.87 1.96 -4.68
CA LYS A 33 -7.84 3.03 -4.38
C LYS A 33 -8.56 3.41 -5.68
N PRO A 34 -9.81 3.94 -5.61
CA PRO A 34 -10.48 4.51 -6.77
C PRO A 34 -9.66 5.66 -7.38
N GLU A 35 -9.96 6.00 -8.64
CA GLU A 35 -9.36 7.14 -9.32
C GLU A 35 -9.56 8.44 -8.53
N ARG A 36 -8.52 9.27 -8.51
CA ARG A 36 -8.45 10.52 -7.76
C ARG A 36 -8.22 11.71 -8.68
N GLY A 37 -8.68 12.87 -8.26
CA GLY A 37 -8.47 14.11 -9.02
C GLY A 37 -7.00 14.55 -9.04
N GLU A 38 -6.63 15.34 -10.05
CA GLU A 38 -5.26 15.82 -10.28
C GLU A 38 -4.65 16.51 -9.05
N LYS A 39 -5.45 17.31 -8.32
CA LYS A 39 -4.98 18.00 -7.11
C LYS A 39 -4.54 17.02 -6.01
N GLU A 40 -5.36 16.01 -5.73
CA GLU A 40 -5.07 15.01 -4.69
C GLU A 40 -3.84 14.17 -5.08
N LEU A 41 -3.70 13.83 -6.38
CA LEU A 41 -2.51 13.17 -6.88
C LEU A 41 -1.26 14.03 -6.76
N ALA A 42 -1.35 15.34 -7.06
CA ALA A 42 -0.22 16.26 -6.91
C ALA A 42 0.24 16.37 -5.45
N GLU A 43 -0.70 16.48 -4.50
CA GLU A 43 -0.41 16.50 -3.07
C GLU A 43 0.28 15.20 -2.62
N LEU A 44 -0.21 14.04 -3.08
CA LEU A 44 0.42 12.74 -2.80
C LEU A 44 1.84 12.63 -3.36
N ILE A 45 2.05 13.07 -4.61
CA ILE A 45 3.37 13.05 -5.24
C ILE A 45 4.36 13.89 -4.43
N ILE A 46 3.94 15.08 -3.99
CA ILE A 46 4.78 15.96 -3.16
C ILE A 46 5.12 15.28 -1.84
N ASP A 47 4.14 14.68 -1.16
CA ASP A 47 4.34 13.99 0.11
C ASP A 47 5.33 12.82 -0.02
N VAL A 48 5.11 11.93 -1.00
CA VAL A 48 5.99 10.79 -1.25
C VAL A 48 7.40 11.24 -1.62
N MET A 49 7.54 12.25 -2.49
CA MET A 49 8.86 12.73 -2.91
C MET A 49 9.60 13.46 -1.79
N ASN A 50 8.89 14.16 -0.89
CA ASN A 50 9.48 14.74 0.32
C ASN A 50 9.94 13.68 1.32
N GLY A 51 9.28 12.53 1.35
CA GLY A 51 9.64 11.40 2.22
C GLY A 51 10.89 10.63 1.78
N VAL A 52 11.42 10.88 0.57
CA VAL A 52 12.64 10.21 0.06
C VAL A 52 13.87 10.75 0.82
N PRO A 53 14.61 9.90 1.56
CA PRO A 53 15.78 10.36 2.31
C PRO A 53 16.88 10.96 1.43
N ASP A 54 17.61 11.92 2.00
CA ASP A 54 18.82 12.46 1.39
C ASP A 54 19.84 11.35 1.12
N GLY A 55 20.52 11.44 -0.03
CA GLY A 55 21.51 10.44 -0.45
C GLY A 55 20.94 9.18 -1.11
N VAL A 56 19.61 8.99 -1.14
CA VAL A 56 19.01 7.91 -1.95
C VAL A 56 19.33 8.15 -3.44
N PRO A 57 19.97 7.18 -4.13
CA PRO A 57 20.35 7.34 -5.52
C PRO A 57 19.11 7.52 -6.39
N TYR A 58 19.22 8.33 -7.44
CA TYR A 58 18.11 8.61 -8.36
C TYR A 58 17.46 7.33 -8.91
N SER A 59 18.26 6.27 -9.13
CA SER A 59 17.78 4.97 -9.62
C SER A 59 16.78 4.28 -8.69
N ALA A 60 16.80 4.58 -7.39
CA ALA A 60 15.94 4.01 -6.36
C ALA A 60 14.75 4.92 -5.97
N ARG A 61 14.63 6.10 -6.59
CA ARG A 61 13.50 7.00 -6.35
C ARG A 61 12.28 6.58 -7.20
N PRO A 62 11.05 6.92 -6.78
CA PRO A 62 9.86 6.75 -7.62
C PRO A 62 10.05 7.42 -8.99
N LYS A 63 9.70 6.71 -10.07
CA LYS A 63 9.90 7.16 -11.47
C LYS A 63 8.59 7.46 -12.17
N ASN A 64 7.48 6.95 -11.66
CA ASN A 64 6.18 7.05 -12.29
C ASN A 64 5.06 7.00 -11.25
N LEU A 65 3.83 7.24 -11.68
CA LEU A 65 2.67 7.27 -10.79
C LEU A 65 2.43 5.94 -10.06
N ASN A 66 2.68 4.78 -10.69
CA ASN A 66 2.52 3.49 -10.00
C ASN A 66 3.48 3.34 -8.83
N ASP A 67 4.71 3.85 -8.96
CA ASP A 67 5.67 3.83 -7.86
C ASP A 67 5.14 4.67 -6.68
N ILE A 68 4.61 5.87 -6.95
CA ILE A 68 3.99 6.75 -5.95
C ILE A 68 2.81 6.07 -5.26
N LEU A 69 1.89 5.48 -6.04
CA LEU A 69 0.71 4.79 -5.53
C LEU A 69 1.06 3.53 -4.74
N SER A 70 2.10 2.80 -5.16
CA SER A 70 2.60 1.63 -4.42
C SER A 70 3.27 2.05 -3.11
N THR A 71 4.02 3.15 -3.09
CA THR A 71 4.60 3.71 -1.86
C THR A 71 3.51 4.14 -0.87
N GLU A 72 2.41 4.75 -1.32
CA GLU A 72 1.27 5.05 -0.46
C GLU A 72 0.72 3.80 0.22
N LEU A 73 0.55 2.71 -0.54
CA LEU A 73 0.12 1.41 0.00
C LEU A 73 1.14 0.85 0.99
N ASN A 74 2.44 0.94 0.66
CA ASN A 74 3.51 0.45 1.50
C ASN A 74 3.55 1.15 2.86
N ASN A 75 3.40 2.49 2.90
CA ASN A 75 3.38 3.26 4.15
C ASN A 75 2.25 2.78 5.07
N ILE A 76 1.05 2.58 4.53
CA ILE A 76 -0.10 2.06 5.29
C ILE A 76 0.17 0.65 5.84
N ILE A 77 0.77 -0.23 5.02
CA ILE A 77 1.11 -1.59 5.42
C ILE A 77 2.20 -1.60 6.48
N PHE A 78 3.24 -0.79 6.30
CA PHE A 78 4.35 -0.66 7.23
C PHE A 78 3.85 -0.31 8.62
N ASP A 79 3.03 0.75 8.74
CA ASP A 79 2.44 1.17 10.01
C ASP A 79 1.54 0.09 10.62
N ALA A 80 0.75 -0.60 9.79
CA ALA A 80 -0.17 -1.64 10.27
C ALA A 80 0.55 -2.93 10.69
N ALA A 81 1.71 -3.23 10.10
CA ALA A 81 2.49 -4.45 10.34
C ALA A 81 3.60 -4.24 11.39
N TRP A 82 3.91 -3.01 11.77
CA TRP A 82 5.01 -2.67 12.68
C TRP A 82 4.85 -3.23 14.11
N SER A 83 3.62 -3.48 14.55
CA SER A 83 3.35 -3.99 15.90
C SER A 83 3.58 -5.50 16.00
N ASP A 84 4.17 -5.98 17.11
CA ASP A 84 4.25 -7.41 17.43
C ASP A 84 2.87 -8.11 17.56
N LYS A 85 1.80 -7.32 17.69
CA LYS A 85 0.41 -7.80 17.73
C LYS A 85 -0.29 -7.72 16.37
N ALA A 86 0.41 -7.28 15.33
CA ALA A 86 -0.12 -7.21 13.99
C ALA A 86 -0.48 -8.62 13.50
N THR A 87 -1.61 -8.72 12.80
CA THR A 87 -2.07 -9.96 12.19
C THR A 87 -2.41 -9.69 10.74
N PRO A 88 -2.32 -10.70 9.85
CA PRO A 88 -2.74 -10.55 8.47
C PRO A 88 -4.17 -10.01 8.32
N ALA A 89 -5.08 -10.45 9.19
CA ALA A 89 -6.46 -9.97 9.21
C ALA A 89 -6.58 -8.51 9.67
N GLY A 90 -5.77 -8.08 10.64
CA GLY A 90 -5.69 -6.69 11.08
C GLY A 90 -5.19 -5.77 9.98
N VAL A 91 -4.10 -6.16 9.30
CA VAL A 91 -3.54 -5.42 8.16
C VAL A 91 -4.55 -5.36 7.01
N ALA A 92 -5.20 -6.48 6.68
CA ALA A 92 -6.27 -6.53 5.67
C ALA A 92 -7.38 -5.51 5.98
N LYS A 93 -7.81 -5.43 7.24
CA LYS A 93 -8.83 -4.47 7.66
C LYS A 93 -8.38 -3.03 7.46
N VAL A 94 -7.14 -2.69 7.83
CA VAL A 94 -6.58 -1.34 7.65
C VAL A 94 -6.55 -0.96 6.16
N ILE A 95 -6.11 -1.86 5.29
CA ILE A 95 -6.08 -1.64 3.83
C ILE A 95 -7.48 -1.33 3.29
N LEU A 96 -8.48 -2.14 3.66
CA LEU A 96 -9.86 -1.92 3.21
C LEU A 96 -10.45 -0.61 3.76
N VAL A 97 -10.17 -0.25 5.02
CA VAL A 97 -10.59 1.02 5.63
C VAL A 97 -9.97 2.22 4.90
N ASN A 98 -8.75 2.07 4.39
CA ASN A 98 -8.09 3.08 3.57
C ASN A 98 -8.62 3.15 2.12
N GLY A 99 -9.68 2.40 1.78
CA GLY A 99 -10.35 2.49 0.48
C GLY A 99 -9.74 1.63 -0.62
N TYR A 100 -8.80 0.74 -0.29
CA TYR A 100 -8.30 -0.23 -1.25
C TYR A 100 -9.34 -1.31 -1.50
N THR A 101 -9.72 -1.46 -2.76
CA THR A 101 -10.63 -2.52 -3.21
C THR A 101 -10.00 -3.24 -4.39
N ARG A 102 -10.38 -4.49 -4.60
CA ARG A 102 -9.92 -5.22 -5.79
C ARG A 102 -10.60 -4.63 -7.01
N GLU A 103 -9.81 -4.16 -7.98
CA GLU A 103 -10.34 -3.75 -9.27
C GLU A 103 -11.12 -4.93 -9.88
N LYS A 104 -12.41 -4.71 -10.17
CA LYS A 104 -13.17 -5.66 -10.97
C LYS A 104 -12.64 -5.52 -12.40
N LYS A 105 -11.90 -6.52 -12.87
CA LYS A 105 -11.71 -6.72 -14.30
C LYS A 105 -13.03 -7.14 -14.94
#